data_AF-A0A089HZ13-F1
#
_entry.id   AF-A0A089HZ13-F1
#
_cell.length_a   1.000
_cell.length_b   1.000
_cell.length_c   1.000
_cell.angle_alpha   90.00
_cell.angle_beta   90.00
_cell.angle_gamma   90.00
#
_symmetry.space_group_name_H-M   'P 1'
#
loop_
_entity.id
_entity.type
_entity.pdbx_description
1 polymer ?
#
loop_
_entity_poly.entity_id
_entity_poly.type
_entity_poly.pdbx_seq_one_letter_code
_entity_poly.pdbx_strand_id
1 'polypeptide(L)'
;MEKYSEMDISTMIERLDELQNSQRITEAIDLQKELIERREDIIPFLKLSKKDSSFLTFFSAFFIPECDKDFLKLMKKELFEVINSMDLTEHVDLLLVESLTHKGVFTEELNKKLFEKQTHIQYFYNYSNMNKYILSDYLNKLSSLLKT
;
A
#
# COMPACT_ATOMS: atom_id res chain seq x y z
N MET A 1 21.88 16.69 -7.54
CA MET A 1 20.55 16.46 -6.94
C MET A 1 20.73 16.65 -5.45
N GLU A 2 20.31 17.80 -4.92
CA GLU A 2 20.42 18.16 -3.49
C GLU A 2 19.16 18.95 -3.05
N LYS A 3 18.00 18.69 -3.66
CA LYS A 3 16.83 19.58 -3.51
C LYS A 3 16.17 19.43 -2.13
N TYR A 4 16.29 18.27 -1.49
CA TYR A 4 15.65 18.00 -0.19
C TYR A 4 16.64 17.50 0.88
N SER A 5 17.96 17.60 0.63
CA SER A 5 19.00 17.09 1.52
C SER A 5 18.99 17.74 2.91
N GLU A 6 18.60 19.01 3.01
CA GLU A 6 18.50 19.77 4.26
C GLU A 6 17.20 19.54 5.04
N MET A 7 16.21 18.86 4.45
CA MET A 7 14.93 18.61 5.11
C MET A 7 15.04 17.42 6.09
N ASP A 8 14.37 17.53 7.22
CA ASP A 8 14.15 16.39 8.10
C ASP A 8 13.09 15.44 7.51
N ILE A 9 13.11 14.19 7.95
CA ILE A 9 12.28 13.11 7.38
C ILE A 9 10.78 13.37 7.55
N SER A 10 10.35 13.99 8.66
CA SER A 10 8.93 14.30 8.87
C SER A 10 8.46 15.29 7.81
N THR A 11 9.22 16.36 7.61
CA THR A 11 8.92 17.38 6.61
C THR A 11 8.97 16.81 5.19
N MET A 12 9.89 15.88 4.90
CA MET A 12 9.93 15.18 3.61
C MET A 12 8.67 14.34 3.37
N ILE A 13 8.15 13.64 4.38
CA ILE A 13 6.93 12.84 4.25
C ILE A 13 5.69 13.73 4.07
N GLU A 14 5.60 14.84 4.80
CA GLU A 14 4.55 15.84 4.61
C GLU A 14 4.61 16.44 3.20
N ARG A 15 5.81 16.78 2.73
CA ARG A 15 6.00 17.32 1.39
C ARG A 15 5.65 16.30 0.31
N LEU A 16 5.97 15.02 0.52
CA LEU A 16 5.58 13.95 -0.40
C LEU A 16 4.06 13.92 -0.55
N ASP A 17 3.34 14.01 0.58
CA ASP A 17 1.88 14.05 0.64
C ASP A 17 1.29 15.28 -0.11
N GLU A 18 1.90 16.45 0.05
CA GLU A 18 1.48 17.64 -0.70
C GLU A 18 1.70 17.49 -2.21
N LEU A 19 2.84 16.92 -2.61
CA LEU A 19 3.23 16.76 -4.02
C LEU A 19 2.30 15.78 -4.74
N GLN A 20 1.98 14.65 -4.12
CA GLN A 20 1.04 13.68 -4.73
C GLN A 20 -0.39 14.26 -4.84
N ASN A 21 -0.87 14.97 -3.83
CA ASN A 21 -2.20 15.59 -3.84
C ASN A 21 -2.28 16.75 -4.85
N SER A 22 -1.15 17.40 -5.13
CA SER A 22 -1.03 18.42 -6.18
C SER A 22 -0.73 17.84 -7.57
N GLN A 23 -0.77 16.50 -7.74
CA GLN A 23 -0.47 15.79 -8.99
C GLN A 23 0.95 16.06 -9.55
N ARG A 24 1.90 16.48 -8.70
CA ARG A 24 3.30 16.72 -9.07
C ARG A 24 4.11 15.42 -8.96
N ILE A 25 3.68 14.41 -9.72
CA ILE A 25 4.16 13.03 -9.57
C ILE A 25 5.67 12.89 -9.80
N THR A 26 6.24 13.60 -10.77
CA THR A 26 7.69 13.58 -11.00
C THR A 26 8.47 14.03 -9.76
N GLU A 27 8.04 15.11 -9.12
CA GLU A 27 8.71 15.63 -7.92
C GLU A 27 8.47 14.74 -6.70
N ALA A 28 7.29 14.11 -6.62
CA ALA A 28 7.00 13.10 -5.60
C ALA A 28 7.92 11.88 -5.74
N ILE A 29 8.16 11.41 -6.98
CA ILE A 29 9.10 10.32 -7.27
C ILE A 29 10.54 10.71 -6.93
N ASP A 30 10.96 11.94 -7.23
CA ASP A 30 12.30 12.42 -6.87
C ASP A 30 12.49 12.46 -5.35
N LEU A 31 11.51 12.99 -4.62
CA LEU A 31 11.54 13.03 -3.15
C LEU A 31 11.46 11.63 -2.52
N GLN A 32 10.69 10.72 -3.12
CA GLN A 32 10.64 9.31 -2.73
C GLN A 32 12.03 8.67 -2.78
N LYS A 33 12.81 8.90 -3.85
CA LYS A 33 14.14 8.31 -3.98
C LYS A 33 15.05 8.76 -2.85
N GLU A 34 15.02 10.05 -2.50
CA GLU A 34 15.78 10.57 -1.36
C GLU A 34 15.29 9.98 -0.02
N LEU A 35 13.99 9.74 0.16
CA LEU A 35 13.46 9.06 1.34
C LEU A 35 13.93 7.59 1.45
N ILE A 36 14.00 6.87 0.33
CA ILE A 36 14.47 5.47 0.30
C ILE A 36 15.96 5.37 0.62
N GLU A 37 16.76 6.37 0.25
CA GLU A 37 18.17 6.44 0.66
C GLU A 37 18.33 6.56 2.19
N ARG A 38 17.32 7.11 2.88
CA ARG A 38 17.26 7.27 4.34
C ARG A 38 16.41 6.21 5.05
N ARG A 39 16.19 5.07 4.39
CA ARG A 39 15.19 4.04 4.77
C ARG A 39 15.19 3.59 6.24
N GLU A 40 16.33 3.56 6.92
CA GLU A 40 16.40 3.12 8.32
C GLU A 40 15.64 4.06 9.27
N ASP A 41 15.57 5.34 8.92
CA ASP A 41 15.01 6.38 9.78
C ASP A 41 13.55 6.71 9.45
N ILE A 42 13.01 6.25 8.31
CA ILE A 42 11.68 6.71 7.84
C ILE A 42 10.50 6.02 8.51
N ILE A 43 10.68 4.77 8.98
CA ILE A 43 9.58 3.92 9.47
C ILE A 43 8.76 4.60 10.59
N PRO A 44 9.37 5.22 11.62
CA PRO A 44 8.61 5.88 12.69
C PRO A 44 7.75 7.07 12.22
N PHE A 45 8.06 7.65 11.07
CA PHE A 45 7.40 8.85 10.53
C PHE A 45 6.31 8.52 9.52
N LEU A 46 6.39 7.37 8.83
CA LEU A 46 5.42 6.99 7.80
C LEU A 46 3.99 6.86 8.33
N LYS A 47 3.82 6.16 9.46
CA LYS A 47 2.52 5.95 10.14
C LYS A 47 1.41 5.59 9.14
N LEU A 48 1.62 4.55 8.35
CA LEU A 48 0.82 4.27 7.14
C LEU A 48 -0.67 4.10 7.45
N SER A 49 -1.01 3.52 8.61
CA SER A 49 -2.39 3.35 9.07
C SER A 49 -3.14 4.67 9.33
N LYS A 50 -2.44 5.81 9.36
CA LYS A 50 -3.02 7.16 9.52
C LYS A 50 -3.06 7.95 8.21
N LYS A 51 -2.59 7.38 7.11
CA LYS A 51 -2.52 8.03 5.81
C LYS A 51 -3.82 7.80 5.04
N ASP A 52 -4.14 8.75 4.16
CA ASP A 52 -5.33 8.67 3.32
C ASP A 52 -5.14 7.70 2.14
N SER A 53 -6.24 7.45 1.42
CA SER A 53 -6.24 6.53 0.28
C SER A 53 -5.35 7.02 -0.88
N SER A 54 -5.19 8.32 -1.05
CA SER A 54 -4.30 8.91 -2.07
C SER A 54 -2.85 8.57 -1.77
N PHE A 55 -2.40 8.83 -0.54
CA PHE A 55 -1.05 8.50 -0.06
C PHE A 55 -0.78 7.01 -0.17
N LEU A 56 -1.70 6.17 0.29
CA LEU A 56 -1.51 4.73 0.23
C LEU A 56 -1.50 4.20 -1.21
N THR A 57 -2.24 4.84 -2.13
CA THR A 57 -2.19 4.52 -3.57
C THR A 57 -0.82 4.86 -4.15
N PHE A 58 -0.32 6.07 -3.91
CA PHE A 58 1.01 6.47 -4.36
C PHE A 58 2.10 5.57 -3.76
N PHE A 59 2.01 5.33 -2.45
CA PHE A 59 2.94 4.48 -1.72
C PHE A 59 2.99 3.07 -2.31
N SER A 60 1.83 2.48 -2.61
CA SER A 60 1.77 1.14 -3.18
C SER A 60 2.30 1.11 -4.61
N ALA A 61 1.91 2.07 -5.46
CA ALA A 61 2.24 2.06 -6.88
C ALA A 61 3.67 2.53 -7.21
N PHE A 62 4.25 3.40 -6.40
CA PHE A 62 5.55 4.02 -6.68
C PHE A 62 6.59 3.70 -5.61
N PHE A 63 6.23 3.76 -4.32
CA PHE A 63 7.19 3.58 -3.22
C PHE A 63 7.63 2.12 -3.06
N ILE A 64 6.69 1.18 -2.97
CA ILE A 64 6.99 -0.25 -2.79
C ILE A 64 7.86 -0.81 -3.92
N PRO A 65 7.59 -0.53 -5.21
CA PRO A 65 8.42 -1.00 -6.33
C PRO A 65 9.89 -0.59 -6.27
N GLU A 66 10.24 0.47 -5.54
CA GLU A 66 11.63 0.93 -5.39
C GLU A 66 12.30 0.39 -4.11
N CYS A 67 11.53 -0.18 -3.18
CA CYS A 67 12.06 -0.76 -1.96
C CYS A 67 12.72 -2.12 -2.21
N ASP A 68 13.86 -2.37 -1.56
CA ASP A 68 14.40 -3.72 -1.47
C ASP A 68 13.58 -4.61 -0.50
N LYS A 69 13.76 -5.93 -0.61
CA LYS A 69 12.97 -6.89 0.18
C LYS A 69 13.24 -6.79 1.68
N ASP A 70 14.45 -6.40 2.08
CA ASP A 70 14.82 -6.36 3.49
C ASP A 70 14.23 -5.14 4.18
N PHE A 71 14.18 -4.01 3.47
CA PHE A 71 13.47 -2.84 3.93
C PHE A 71 11.96 -3.09 4.05
N LEU A 72 11.35 -3.77 3.07
CA LEU A 72 9.94 -4.16 3.17
C LEU A 72 9.68 -5.06 4.39
N LYS A 73 10.59 -5.99 4.71
CA LYS A 73 10.52 -6.82 5.94
C LYS A 73 10.57 -5.99 7.21
N LEU A 74 11.39 -4.94 7.27
CA LEU A 74 11.42 -4.02 8.42
C LEU A 74 10.09 -3.26 8.56
N MET A 75 9.48 -2.90 7.44
CA MET A 75 8.18 -2.23 7.40
C MET A 75 6.97 -3.14 7.64
N LYS A 76 7.18 -4.45 7.85
CA LYS A 76 6.10 -5.44 7.93
C LYS A 76 4.95 -5.01 8.84
N LYS A 77 5.26 -4.48 10.02
CA LYS A 77 4.24 -4.06 10.98
C LYS A 77 3.33 -2.98 10.40
N GLU A 78 3.89 -1.90 9.86
CA GLU A 78 3.13 -0.79 9.25
C GLU A 78 2.30 -1.26 8.05
N LEU A 79 2.89 -2.09 7.19
CA LEU A 79 2.22 -2.64 6.01
C LEU A 79 1.02 -3.51 6.40
N PHE A 80 1.19 -4.38 7.40
CA PHE A 80 0.11 -5.26 7.86
C PHE A 80 -0.93 -4.54 8.72
N GLU A 81 -0.59 -3.45 9.39
CA GLU A 81 -1.61 -2.59 10.02
C GLU A 81 -2.58 -2.05 8.98
N VAL A 82 -2.07 -1.56 7.84
CA VAL A 82 -2.91 -1.14 6.71
C VAL A 82 -3.74 -2.31 6.22
N ILE A 83 -3.11 -3.45 5.86
CA ILE A 83 -3.80 -4.65 5.33
C ILE A 83 -4.92 -5.18 6.27
N ASN A 84 -4.74 -5.04 7.59
CA ASN A 84 -5.70 -5.54 8.58
C ASN A 84 -6.79 -4.53 8.95
N SER A 85 -6.54 -3.22 8.82
CA SER A 85 -7.48 -2.16 9.20
C SER A 85 -8.73 -2.05 8.31
N MET A 86 -8.83 -2.89 7.28
CA MET A 86 -9.58 -2.57 6.08
C MET A 86 -11.09 -2.74 6.14
N ASP A 87 -11.73 -1.72 5.57
CA ASP A 87 -13.11 -1.67 5.11
C ASP A 87 -13.22 -2.32 3.71
N LEU A 88 -14.35 -2.97 3.43
CA LEU A 88 -14.54 -3.96 2.36
C LEU A 88 -14.63 -3.38 0.93
N THR A 89 -14.35 -2.08 0.75
CA THR A 89 -14.76 -1.32 -0.44
C THR A 89 -13.64 -0.55 -1.15
N GLU A 90 -12.43 -0.46 -0.57
CA GLU A 90 -11.37 0.33 -1.17
C GLU A 90 -10.45 -0.50 -2.07
N HIS A 91 -9.97 0.07 -3.18
CA HIS A 91 -9.01 -0.57 -4.09
C HIS A 91 -7.56 -0.52 -3.62
N VAL A 92 -7.29 0.35 -2.65
CA VAL A 92 -5.94 0.61 -2.12
C VAL A 92 -5.32 -0.64 -1.52
N ASP A 93 -6.16 -1.50 -0.94
CA ASP A 93 -5.69 -2.72 -0.29
C ASP A 93 -5.16 -3.77 -1.24
N LEU A 94 -5.90 -4.04 -2.30
CA LEU A 94 -5.52 -4.97 -3.34
C LEU A 94 -4.27 -4.48 -4.04
N LEU A 95 -4.14 -3.16 -4.25
CA LEU A 95 -2.94 -2.57 -4.84
C LEU A 95 -1.71 -2.75 -3.94
N LEU A 96 -1.86 -2.56 -2.62
CA LEU A 96 -0.80 -2.80 -1.65
C LEU A 96 -0.37 -4.28 -1.66
N VAL A 97 -1.34 -5.20 -1.61
CA VAL A 97 -1.07 -6.64 -1.64
C VAL A 97 -0.43 -7.04 -2.97
N GLU A 98 -0.94 -6.57 -4.10
CA GLU A 98 -0.39 -6.82 -5.44
C GLU A 98 1.07 -6.38 -5.53
N SER A 99 1.38 -5.18 -5.03
CA SER A 99 2.74 -4.63 -5.05
C SER A 99 3.71 -5.47 -4.20
N LEU A 100 3.27 -5.93 -3.03
CA LEU A 100 4.08 -6.80 -2.16
C LEU A 100 4.25 -8.22 -2.75
N THR A 101 3.22 -8.76 -3.39
CA THR A 101 3.29 -10.06 -4.09
C THR A 101 4.26 -9.99 -5.27
N HIS A 102 4.22 -8.94 -6.10
CA HIS A 102 5.20 -8.73 -7.17
C HIS A 102 6.63 -8.59 -6.65
N LYS A 103 6.82 -8.02 -5.44
CA LYS A 103 8.11 -8.00 -4.76
C LYS A 103 8.55 -9.36 -4.22
N GLY A 104 7.65 -10.34 -4.18
CA GLY A 104 7.89 -11.68 -3.64
C GLY A 104 8.29 -11.62 -2.18
N VAL A 105 7.53 -10.85 -1.38
CA VAL A 105 7.65 -10.77 0.08
C VAL A 105 6.32 -11.14 0.72
N PHE A 106 6.38 -11.77 1.89
CA PHE A 106 5.21 -12.14 2.71
C PHE A 106 4.16 -13.02 2.03
N THR A 107 4.49 -13.71 0.93
CA THR A 107 3.54 -14.44 0.07
C THR A 107 2.57 -15.33 0.84
N GLU A 108 3.05 -16.12 1.80
CA GLU A 108 2.18 -17.01 2.60
C GLU A 108 1.16 -16.23 3.45
N GLU A 109 1.61 -15.17 4.11
CA GLU A 109 0.77 -14.33 4.97
C GLU A 109 -0.23 -13.50 4.15
N LEU A 110 0.20 -12.99 2.99
CA LEU A 110 -0.67 -12.28 2.05
C LEU A 110 -1.72 -13.23 1.46
N ASN A 111 -1.36 -14.45 1.08
CA ASN A 111 -2.30 -15.44 0.58
C ASN A 111 -3.34 -15.82 1.62
N LYS A 112 -2.93 -16.03 2.88
CA LYS A 112 -3.87 -16.25 3.99
C LYS A 112 -4.85 -15.08 4.12
N LYS A 113 -4.36 -13.84 4.07
CA LYS A 113 -5.21 -12.63 4.17
C LYS A 113 -6.15 -12.47 2.98
N LEU A 114 -5.68 -12.73 1.76
CA LEU A 114 -6.51 -12.72 0.56
C LEU A 114 -7.61 -13.78 0.65
N PHE A 115 -7.33 -14.97 1.17
CA PHE A 115 -8.32 -16.03 1.37
C PHE A 115 -9.36 -15.67 2.44
N GLU A 116 -8.92 -15.11 3.58
CA GLU A 116 -9.80 -14.58 4.63
C GLU A 116 -10.75 -13.52 4.04
N LYS A 117 -10.22 -12.56 3.26
CA LYS A 117 -11.01 -11.53 2.57
C LYS A 117 -11.98 -12.12 1.54
N GLN A 118 -11.51 -13.04 0.70
CA GLN A 118 -12.36 -13.69 -0.31
C GLN A 118 -13.54 -14.42 0.34
N THR A 119 -13.29 -15.17 1.41
CA THR A 119 -14.33 -15.88 2.18
C THR A 119 -15.37 -14.90 2.72
N HIS A 120 -14.91 -13.77 3.29
CA HIS A 120 -15.80 -12.75 3.84
C HIS A 120 -16.66 -12.06 2.77
N ILE A 121 -16.06 -11.70 1.63
CA ILE A 121 -16.77 -11.07 0.51
C ILE A 121 -17.75 -12.04 -0.14
N GLN A 122 -17.39 -13.32 -0.30
CA GLN A 122 -18.31 -14.36 -0.79
C GLN A 122 -19.52 -14.51 0.13
N TYR A 123 -19.34 -14.41 1.45
CA TYR A 123 -20.46 -14.40 2.38
C TYR A 123 -21.41 -13.22 2.09
N PHE A 124 -20.91 -11.99 1.96
CA PHE A 124 -21.76 -10.84 1.62
C PHE A 124 -22.42 -10.97 0.25
N TYR A 125 -21.71 -11.48 -0.75
CA TYR A 125 -22.23 -11.70 -2.10
C TYR A 125 -23.44 -12.65 -2.10
N ASN A 126 -23.37 -13.70 -1.28
CA ASN A 126 -24.39 -14.74 -1.20
C ASN A 126 -25.56 -14.37 -0.26
N TYR A 127 -25.30 -13.63 0.82
CA TYR A 127 -26.26 -13.49 1.93
C TYR A 127 -26.67 -12.04 2.25
N SER A 128 -26.17 -11.02 1.53
CA SER A 128 -26.56 -9.62 1.73
C SER A 128 -27.15 -8.97 0.48
N ASN A 129 -27.89 -7.87 0.67
CA ASN A 129 -28.41 -7.03 -0.41
C ASN A 129 -27.37 -6.01 -0.93
N MET A 130 -26.08 -6.22 -0.67
CA MET A 130 -25.02 -5.38 -1.22
C MET A 130 -24.99 -5.46 -2.76
N ASN A 131 -24.43 -4.42 -3.38
CA ASN A 131 -24.33 -4.34 -4.83
C ASN A 131 -23.43 -5.46 -5.38
N LYS A 132 -24.07 -6.52 -5.91
CA LYS A 132 -23.41 -7.72 -6.44
C LYS A 132 -22.41 -7.43 -7.56
N TYR A 133 -22.58 -6.34 -8.31
CA TYR A 133 -21.64 -5.93 -9.34
C TYR A 133 -20.27 -5.56 -8.75
N ILE A 134 -20.26 -4.69 -7.73
CA ILE A 134 -19.04 -4.23 -7.06
C ILE A 134 -18.32 -5.42 -6.39
N LEU A 135 -19.10 -6.29 -5.73
CA LEU A 135 -18.54 -7.49 -5.08
C LEU A 135 -17.95 -8.48 -6.09
N SER A 136 -18.57 -8.63 -7.27
CA SER A 136 -18.06 -9.51 -8.33
C SER A 136 -16.71 -9.03 -8.88
N ASP A 137 -16.58 -7.74 -9.18
CA ASP A 137 -15.31 -7.17 -9.67
C ASP A 137 -14.18 -7.31 -8.63
N TYR A 138 -14.51 -7.08 -7.36
CA TYR A 138 -13.55 -7.26 -6.27
C TYR A 138 -13.14 -8.73 -6.09
N LEU A 139 -14.08 -9.67 -6.15
CA LEU A 139 -13.80 -11.12 -6.10
C LEU A 139 -12.92 -11.58 -7.27
N ASN A 140 -13.12 -11.03 -8.46
CA ASN A 140 -12.29 -11.33 -9.62
C ASN A 140 -10.84 -10.89 -9.42
N LYS A 141 -10.62 -9.67 -8.89
CA LYS A 141 -9.28 -9.18 -8.56
C LYS A 141 -8.60 -10.02 -7.47
N LEU A 142 -9.31 -10.33 -6.38
CA LEU A 142 -8.82 -11.23 -5.33
C LEU A 142 -8.39 -12.60 -5.89
N SER A 143 -9.23 -13.19 -6.75
CA SER A 143 -8.97 -14.50 -7.33
C SER A 143 -7.79 -14.50 -8.30
N SER A 144 -7.50 -13.36 -8.93
CA SER A 144 -6.30 -13.19 -9.77
C SER A 144 -5.03 -13.18 -8.91
N LEU A 145 -5.04 -12.45 -7.80
CA LEU A 145 -3.89 -12.34 -6.89
C LEU A 145 -3.53 -13.69 -6.26
N LEU A 146 -4.53 -14.50 -5.88
CA LEU A 146 -4.31 -15.84 -5.31
C LEU A 146 -3.70 -16.86 -6.28
N LYS A 147 -3.65 -16.58 -7.59
CA LYS A 147 -3.05 -17.46 -8.61
C LYS A 147 -1.58 -17.13 -8.89
N THR A 148 -1.05 -16.06 -8.29
CA THR A 148 0.30 -15.53 -8.49
C THR A 148 1.24 -16.06 -7.41
#